data_AF-A0A833H0C4-F1
#
_entry.id   AF-A0A833H0C4-F1
#
_cell.length_a   1.000
_cell.length_b   1.000
_cell.length_c   1.000
_cell.angle_alpha   90.00
_cell.angle_beta   90.00
_cell.angle_gamma   90.00
#
_symmetry.space_group_name_H-M   'P 1'
#
loop_
_entity.id
_entity.type
_entity.pdbx_description
1 polymer ?
#
loop_
_entity_poly.entity_id
_entity_poly.type
_entity_poly.pdbx_seq_one_letter_code
_entity_poly.pdbx_strand_id
1 'polypeptide(L)'
;MLYLKILFQSVVGLLFLTLLTGIVYPLAVFGFAQAMFPYQSNGSLIIDRSGGVLGSQLIGRRYESAGYLKGRPSTSEYAAGAASNLGPMDRRLKERVQSDDRQPALLRFSSGSGLDPHISGDAARFQFDRILSERNMKEDQRVSLEQILAECGETRSLFRAEKVNVFCFNRLLDERTSDR
;
A
#
# COMPACT_ATOMS: atom_id res chain seq x y z
N MET A 1 55.34 14.48 -13.57
CA MET A 1 54.39 14.90 -14.62
C MET A 1 53.30 13.85 -14.90
N LEU A 2 53.62 12.55 -14.94
CA LEU A 2 52.65 11.46 -15.18
C LEU A 2 51.54 11.38 -14.10
N TYR A 3 51.91 11.40 -12.81
CA TYR A 3 50.94 11.33 -11.70
C TYR A 3 49.94 12.49 -11.68
N LEU A 4 50.36 13.71 -12.03
CA LEU A 4 49.46 14.87 -12.07
C LEU A 4 48.44 14.77 -13.22
N LYS A 5 48.83 14.18 -14.36
CA LYS A 5 47.91 13.92 -15.48
C LYS A 5 46.86 12.86 -15.10
N ILE A 6 47.28 11.79 -14.45
CA ILE A 6 46.37 10.73 -13.98
C ILE A 6 45.39 11.30 -12.94
N LEU A 7 45.88 12.09 -11.97
CA LEU A 7 45.02 12.73 -10.97
C LEU A 7 43.97 13.64 -11.62
N PHE A 8 44.37 14.46 -12.59
CA PHE A 8 43.45 15.33 -13.31
C PHE A 8 42.39 14.54 -14.10
N GLN A 9 42.80 13.51 -14.84
CA GLN A 9 41.88 12.65 -15.59
C GLN A 9 40.87 11.95 -14.67
N SER A 10 41.31 11.46 -13.51
CA SER A 10 40.43 10.85 -12.52
C SER A 10 39.42 11.83 -11.95
N VAL A 11 39.83 13.08 -11.65
CA VAL A 11 38.92 14.12 -11.15
C VAL A 11 37.89 14.52 -12.20
N VAL A 12 38.32 14.69 -13.46
CA VAL A 12 37.41 14.98 -14.57
C VAL A 12 36.42 13.84 -14.79
N GLY A 13 36.89 12.59 -14.77
CA GLY A 13 36.03 11.41 -14.88
C GLY A 13 35.00 11.33 -13.74
N LEU A 14 35.42 11.61 -12.51
CA LEU A 14 34.53 11.69 -11.35
C LEU A 14 33.46 12.76 -11.54
N LEU A 15 33.85 13.99 -11.89
CA LEU A 15 32.91 15.10 -12.09
C LEU A 15 31.93 14.83 -13.23
N PHE A 16 32.43 14.25 -14.33
CA PHE A 16 31.59 13.85 -15.46
C PHE A 16 30.55 12.82 -15.03
N LEU A 17 30.96 11.75 -14.34
CA LEU A 17 30.04 10.72 -13.85
C LEU A 17 29.06 11.29 -12.83
N THR A 18 29.49 12.15 -11.91
CA THR A 18 28.60 12.82 -10.96
C THR A 18 27.56 13.68 -11.66
N LEU A 19 27.95 14.46 -12.68
CA LEU A 19 27.00 15.28 -13.44
C LEU A 19 26.03 14.39 -14.23
N LEU A 20 26.55 13.35 -14.86
CA LEU A 20 25.77 12.45 -15.69
C LEU A 20 24.74 11.66 -14.86
N THR A 21 25.16 11.05 -13.74
CA THR A 21 24.28 10.20 -12.93
C THR A 21 23.49 10.97 -11.86
N GLY A 22 23.99 12.12 -11.42
CA GLY A 22 23.35 12.95 -10.40
C GLY A 22 22.40 14.01 -10.97
N ILE A 23 22.61 14.45 -12.22
CA ILE A 23 21.79 15.52 -12.82
C ILE A 23 21.14 15.05 -14.12
N VAL A 24 21.94 14.67 -15.12
CA VAL A 24 21.41 14.38 -16.46
C VAL A 24 20.43 13.20 -16.41
N TYR A 25 20.81 12.11 -15.74
CA TYR A 25 19.97 10.91 -15.65
C TYR A 25 18.68 11.13 -14.84
N PRO A 26 18.69 11.68 -13.61
CA PRO A 26 17.46 11.92 -12.86
C PRO A 26 16.50 12.88 -13.57
N LEU A 27 17.00 13.93 -14.23
CA LEU A 27 16.16 14.86 -14.99
C LEU A 27 15.55 14.20 -16.22
N ALA A 28 16.32 13.39 -16.95
CA ALA A 28 15.80 12.65 -18.09
C ALA A 28 14.69 11.67 -17.67
N VAL A 29 14.91 10.90 -16.59
CA VAL A 29 13.91 9.95 -16.05
C VAL A 29 12.68 10.70 -15.54
N PHE A 30 12.87 11.80 -14.79
CA PHE A 30 11.77 12.62 -14.29
C PHE A 30 10.93 13.21 -15.43
N GLY A 31 11.57 13.82 -16.43
CA GLY A 31 10.87 14.40 -17.58
C GLY A 31 10.09 13.34 -18.37
N PHE A 32 10.69 12.18 -18.60
CA PHE A 32 10.02 11.06 -19.26
C PHE A 32 8.83 10.54 -18.44
N ALA A 33 9.01 10.34 -17.13
CA ALA A 33 7.96 9.87 -16.24
C ALA A 33 6.77 10.83 -16.17
N GLN A 34 7.02 12.14 -16.09
CA GLN A 34 5.98 13.15 -16.10
C GLN A 34 5.22 13.21 -17.43
N ALA A 35 5.92 13.01 -18.56
CA ALA A 35 5.29 13.04 -19.89
C ALA A 35 4.40 11.82 -20.15
N MET A 36 4.87 10.62 -19.77
CA MET A 36 4.19 9.36 -20.10
C MET A 36 3.26 8.86 -18.99
N PHE A 37 3.60 9.09 -17.73
CA PHE A 37 2.93 8.50 -16.56
C PHE A 37 2.70 9.52 -15.42
N PRO A 38 2.05 10.67 -15.70
CA PRO A 38 1.89 11.75 -14.71
C PRO A 38 1.13 11.31 -13.46
N TYR A 39 0.18 10.37 -13.58
CA TYR A 39 -0.56 9.88 -12.42
C TYR A 39 0.35 9.10 -11.45
N GLN A 40 1.16 8.17 -11.98
CA GLN A 40 2.05 7.32 -11.19
C GLN A 40 3.24 8.10 -10.65
N SER A 41 3.85 8.98 -11.46
CA SER A 41 5.02 9.77 -11.08
C SER A 41 4.73 10.78 -9.97
N ASN A 42 3.49 11.25 -9.86
CA ASN A 42 3.05 12.13 -8.79
C ASN A 42 2.45 11.37 -7.59
N GLY A 43 2.68 10.05 -7.49
CA GLY A 43 2.35 9.25 -6.31
C GLY A 43 0.98 8.56 -6.32
N SER A 44 0.32 8.48 -7.47
CA SER A 44 -0.99 7.80 -7.64
C SER A 44 -2.02 8.30 -6.62
N LEU A 45 -2.11 9.63 -6.50
CA LEU A 45 -2.98 10.30 -5.53
C LEU A 45 -4.45 10.16 -5.95
N ILE A 46 -5.32 9.91 -4.97
CA ILE A 46 -6.77 9.95 -5.13
C ILE A 46 -7.25 11.30 -4.62
N ILE A 47 -7.96 12.02 -5.48
CA ILE A 47 -8.41 13.39 -5.25
C ILE A 47 -9.95 13.39 -5.18
N ASP A 48 -10.50 14.15 -4.25
CA ASP A 48 -11.95 14.35 -4.11
C ASP A 48 -12.51 15.27 -5.20
N ARG A 49 -13.83 15.29 -5.37
CA ARG A 49 -14.55 16.23 -6.26
C ARG A 49 -14.26 17.69 -5.91
N SER A 50 -13.93 17.98 -4.65
CA SER A 50 -13.53 19.31 -4.18
C SER A 50 -12.08 19.70 -4.51
N GLY A 51 -11.28 18.78 -5.06
CA GLY A 51 -9.84 18.98 -5.32
C GLY A 51 -8.93 18.66 -4.13
N GLY A 52 -9.48 18.21 -2.99
CA GLY A 52 -8.70 17.78 -1.83
C GLY A 52 -8.01 16.43 -2.05
N VAL A 53 -6.77 16.27 -1.56
CA VAL A 53 -6.05 14.98 -1.63
C VAL A 53 -6.60 14.04 -0.56
N LEU A 54 -7.34 13.03 -0.99
CA LEU A 54 -7.89 12.01 -0.10
C LEU A 54 -6.81 11.04 0.35
N GLY A 55 -5.88 10.64 -0.52
CA GLY A 55 -4.81 9.69 -0.20
C GLY A 55 -4.03 9.21 -1.42
N SER A 56 -3.28 8.12 -1.28
CA SER A 56 -2.59 7.44 -2.39
C SER A 56 -3.07 6.00 -2.50
N GLN A 57 -3.21 5.50 -3.73
CA GLN A 57 -3.50 4.09 -3.97
C GLN A 57 -2.41 3.16 -3.41
N LEU A 58 -1.19 3.65 -3.26
CA LEU A 58 -0.02 2.86 -2.88
C LEU A 58 0.23 2.81 -1.36
N ILE A 59 -0.49 3.63 -0.56
CA ILE A 59 -0.24 3.79 0.86
C ILE A 59 -1.45 3.32 1.67
N GLY A 60 -1.22 2.32 2.53
CA GLY A 60 -2.22 1.81 3.47
C GLY A 60 -2.56 2.82 4.55
N ARG A 61 -3.72 2.63 5.20
CA ARG A 61 -4.21 3.50 6.26
C ARG A 61 -4.74 2.71 7.43
N ARG A 62 -4.67 3.31 8.62
CA ARG A 62 -5.30 2.78 9.81
C ARG A 62 -6.80 3.07 9.79
N TYR A 63 -7.61 2.01 9.89
CA TYR A 63 -9.05 2.07 10.04
C TYR A 63 -9.43 1.52 11.41
N GLU A 64 -9.94 2.38 12.31
CA GLU A 64 -10.25 1.99 13.68
C GLU A 64 -11.67 1.41 13.82
N SER A 65 -12.64 2.06 13.15
CA SER A 65 -14.05 1.67 13.23
C SER A 65 -14.29 0.25 12.72
N ALA A 66 -15.20 -0.45 13.41
CA ALA A 66 -15.56 -1.81 13.07
C ALA A 66 -16.34 -1.91 11.74
N GLY A 67 -16.85 -0.80 11.19
CA GLY A 67 -17.58 -0.76 9.93
C GLY A 67 -16.67 -0.68 8.70
N TYR A 68 -15.35 -0.61 8.86
CA TYR A 68 -14.40 -0.58 7.75
C TYR A 68 -13.63 -1.88 7.62
N LEU A 69 -13.18 -2.15 6.39
CA LEU A 69 -12.22 -3.19 6.11
C LEU A 69 -10.88 -2.83 6.75
N LYS A 70 -10.35 -3.74 7.57
CA LYS A 70 -9.06 -3.56 8.23
C LYS A 70 -7.97 -4.22 7.40
N GLY A 71 -6.91 -3.45 7.17
CA GLY A 71 -5.68 -3.92 6.56
C GLY A 71 -4.82 -4.72 7.54
N ARG A 72 -3.57 -4.96 7.13
CA ARG A 72 -2.60 -5.67 7.97
C ARG A 72 -2.22 -4.84 9.19
N PRO A 73 -1.77 -5.42 10.30
CA PRO A 73 -1.18 -4.63 11.38
C PRO A 73 0.04 -3.83 10.88
N SER A 74 0.14 -2.56 11.23
CA SER A 74 1.33 -1.74 10.99
C SER A 74 1.99 -1.36 12.31
N THR A 75 3.31 -1.49 12.39
CA THR A 75 4.10 -1.12 13.58
C THR A 75 4.31 0.39 13.66
N SER A 76 4.25 1.09 12.53
CA SER A 76 4.46 2.53 12.41
C SER A 76 3.16 3.30 12.17
N GLU A 77 2.01 2.67 12.40
CA GLU A 77 0.68 3.23 12.13
C GLU A 77 0.51 3.75 10.69
N TYR A 78 1.22 3.14 9.73
CA TYR A 78 1.26 3.57 8.33
C TYR A 78 1.88 4.98 8.11
N ALA A 79 2.59 5.53 9.09
CA ALA A 79 3.23 6.85 9.00
C ALA A 79 4.68 6.78 8.52
N ALA A 80 5.39 5.68 8.83
CA ALA A 80 6.77 5.48 8.42
C ALA A 80 6.94 4.13 7.72
N GLY A 81 7.83 4.07 6.72
CA GLY A 81 8.20 2.83 6.04
C GLY A 81 9.05 1.93 6.93
N ALA A 82 8.44 1.28 7.92
CA ALA A 82 9.13 0.50 8.94
C ALA A 82 8.46 -0.85 9.21
N ALA A 83 9.27 -1.90 9.22
CA ALA A 83 8.87 -3.25 9.59
C ALA A 83 8.90 -3.46 11.12
N SER A 84 8.25 -4.53 11.59
CA SER A 84 8.33 -4.94 13.00
C SER A 84 9.68 -5.55 13.39
N ASN A 85 10.39 -6.20 12.44
CA ASN A 85 11.68 -6.88 12.64
C ASN A 85 11.72 -7.85 13.84
N LEU A 86 10.58 -8.42 14.22
CA LEU A 86 10.47 -9.36 15.33
C LEU A 86 10.90 -10.77 14.90
N GLY A 87 11.73 -11.42 15.72
CA GLY A 87 12.14 -12.80 15.49
C GLY A 87 11.02 -13.82 15.82
N PRO A 88 11.10 -15.06 15.30
CA PRO A 88 10.06 -16.09 15.55
C PRO A 88 9.84 -16.45 17.02
N MET A 89 10.85 -16.25 17.87
CA MET A 89 10.78 -16.55 19.31
C MET A 89 10.33 -15.36 20.16
N ASP A 90 10.12 -14.19 19.56
CA ASP A 90 9.73 -12.97 20.26
C ASP A 90 8.34 -13.11 20.91
N ARG A 91 8.25 -12.70 22.17
CA ARG A 91 7.01 -12.79 22.96
C ARG A 91 5.87 -11.96 22.36
N ARG A 92 6.16 -10.75 21.88
CA ARG A 92 5.16 -9.83 21.29
C ARG A 92 4.54 -10.42 20.02
N LEU A 93 5.35 -11.14 19.24
CA LEU A 93 4.86 -11.85 18.05
C LEU A 93 3.96 -13.03 18.44
N LYS A 94 4.40 -13.84 19.41
CA LYS A 94 3.60 -14.98 19.91
C LYS A 94 2.24 -14.54 20.44
N GLU A 95 2.21 -13.51 21.29
CA GLU A 95 0.97 -12.96 21.84
C GLU A 95 0.02 -12.45 20.76
N ARG A 96 0.54 -11.82 19.70
CA ARG A 96 -0.27 -11.34 18.57
C ARG A 96 -0.84 -12.46 17.70
N VAL A 97 -0.08 -13.53 17.49
CA VAL A 97 -0.46 -14.61 16.56
C VAL A 97 -1.41 -15.61 17.20
N GLN A 98 -1.29 -15.82 18.52
CA GLN A 98 -2.07 -16.81 19.28
C GLN A 98 -3.51 -16.39 19.60
N SER A 99 -3.91 -15.14 19.32
CA SER A 99 -5.22 -14.62 19.73
C SER A 99 -6.41 -15.25 19.00
N ASP A 100 -6.23 -15.75 17.77
CA ASP A 100 -7.27 -16.47 17.01
C ASP A 100 -6.67 -17.23 15.81
N ASP A 101 -6.67 -18.56 15.87
CA ASP A 101 -6.15 -19.42 14.78
C ASP A 101 -7.06 -19.44 13.55
N ARG A 102 -8.34 -19.07 13.68
CA ARG A 102 -9.28 -19.01 12.56
C ARG A 102 -9.04 -17.77 11.70
N GLN A 103 -8.35 -16.77 12.25
CA GLN A 103 -8.09 -15.51 11.55
C GLN A 103 -7.00 -15.70 10.47
N PRO A 104 -7.25 -15.24 9.24
CA PRO A 104 -6.26 -15.24 8.17
C PRO A 104 -4.94 -14.61 8.59
N ALA A 105 -3.82 -15.25 8.23
CA ALA A 105 -2.49 -14.86 8.67
C ALA A 105 -2.16 -13.38 8.36
N LEU A 106 -2.63 -12.85 7.21
CA LEU A 106 -2.40 -11.46 6.82
C LEU A 106 -2.97 -10.42 7.80
N LEU A 107 -4.00 -10.78 8.58
CA LEU A 107 -4.55 -9.90 9.61
C LEU A 107 -3.80 -10.00 10.95
N ARG A 108 -2.99 -11.03 11.13
CA ARG A 108 -2.17 -11.26 12.35
C ARG A 108 -0.73 -10.75 12.18
N PHE A 109 -0.15 -10.94 11.00
CA PHE A 109 1.23 -10.58 10.72
C PHE A 109 1.36 -9.20 10.08
N SER A 110 2.22 -8.37 10.66
CA SER A 110 2.53 -7.05 10.13
C SER A 110 3.25 -7.11 8.78
N SER A 111 3.08 -6.08 7.95
CA SER A 111 3.83 -5.96 6.70
C SER A 111 5.30 -5.61 6.91
N GLY A 112 6.15 -6.01 5.96
CA GLY A 112 7.55 -5.62 5.91
C GLY A 112 7.77 -4.16 5.51
N SER A 113 6.82 -3.51 4.82
CA SER A 113 6.92 -2.08 4.51
C SER A 113 6.35 -1.18 5.60
N GLY A 114 5.46 -1.70 6.45
CA GLY A 114 4.64 -0.90 7.36
C GLY A 114 3.56 -0.03 6.67
N LEU A 115 3.54 0.00 5.33
CA LEU A 115 2.68 0.87 4.51
C LEU A 115 1.74 0.11 3.56
N ASP A 116 1.65 -1.22 3.71
CA ASP A 116 0.96 -2.10 2.76
C ASP A 116 -0.54 -1.80 2.65
N PRO A 117 -1.05 -1.36 1.49
CA PRO A 117 -2.47 -1.12 1.30
C PRO A 117 -3.26 -2.40 0.96
N HIS A 118 -2.61 -3.56 0.85
CA HIS A 118 -3.23 -4.77 0.33
C HIS A 118 -3.47 -5.86 1.38
N ILE A 119 -4.57 -6.59 1.19
CA ILE A 119 -4.86 -7.87 1.83
C ILE A 119 -5.33 -8.89 0.78
N SER A 120 -5.35 -10.18 1.10
CA SER A 120 -5.94 -11.20 0.21
C SER A 120 -7.47 -11.09 0.19
N GLY A 121 -8.11 -11.54 -0.90
CA GLY A 121 -9.57 -11.61 -0.99
C GLY A 121 -10.22 -12.40 0.15
N ASP A 122 -9.65 -13.54 0.54
CA ASP A 122 -10.18 -14.36 1.64
C ASP A 122 -10.10 -13.64 3.00
N ALA A 123 -9.02 -12.90 3.24
CA ALA A 123 -8.88 -12.05 4.44
C ALA A 123 -9.87 -10.89 4.47
N ALA A 124 -10.32 -10.41 3.30
CA ALA A 124 -11.36 -9.41 3.23
C ALA A 124 -12.75 -10.02 3.47
N ARG A 125 -13.07 -11.15 2.82
CA ARG A 125 -14.33 -11.88 3.00
C ARG A 125 -14.56 -12.31 4.46
N PHE A 126 -13.50 -12.71 5.16
CA PHE A 126 -13.56 -13.03 6.59
C PHE A 126 -14.10 -11.86 7.46
N GLN A 127 -13.97 -10.62 6.99
CA GLN A 127 -14.40 -9.43 7.74
C GLN A 127 -15.81 -8.96 7.35
N PHE A 128 -16.46 -9.56 6.35
CA PHE A 128 -17.74 -9.07 5.83
C PHE A 128 -18.85 -9.10 6.87
N ASP A 129 -18.96 -10.18 7.64
CA ASP A 129 -20.00 -10.32 8.67
C ASP A 129 -19.93 -9.18 9.68
N ARG A 130 -18.71 -8.84 10.12
CA ARG A 130 -18.43 -7.72 11.03
C ARG A 130 -18.80 -6.37 10.42
N ILE A 131 -18.49 -6.16 9.14
CA ILE A 131 -18.80 -4.91 8.44
C ILE A 131 -20.32 -4.75 8.27
N LEU A 132 -21.01 -5.84 7.89
CA LEU A 132 -22.46 -5.85 7.71
C LEU A 132 -23.18 -5.54 9.03
N SER A 133 -22.77 -6.19 10.13
CA SER A 133 -23.36 -5.96 11.44
C SER A 133 -23.15 -4.53 11.93
N GLU A 134 -21.93 -4.01 11.82
CA GLU A 134 -21.60 -2.67 12.33
C GLU A 134 -22.29 -1.55 11.53
N ARG A 135 -22.44 -1.74 10.22
CA ARG A 135 -23.12 -0.77 9.34
C ARG A 135 -24.63 -0.97 9.26
N ASN A 136 -25.22 -1.89 10.05
CA ASN A 136 -26.63 -2.26 9.98
C ASN A 136 -27.08 -2.61 8.54
N MET A 137 -26.18 -3.22 7.77
CA MET A 137 -26.46 -3.66 6.42
C MET A 137 -27.12 -5.03 6.44
N LYS A 138 -28.06 -5.25 5.54
CA LYS A 138 -28.75 -6.53 5.37
C LYS A 138 -27.86 -7.52 4.62
N GLU A 139 -28.16 -8.81 4.78
CA GLU A 139 -27.37 -9.90 4.18
C GLU A 139 -27.40 -9.89 2.64
N ASP A 140 -28.48 -9.39 2.03
CA ASP A 140 -28.59 -9.17 0.59
C ASP A 140 -27.54 -8.16 0.07
N GLN A 141 -27.06 -7.27 0.94
CA GLN A 141 -26.01 -6.31 0.61
C GLN A 141 -24.61 -6.94 0.61
N ARG A 142 -24.43 -8.20 1.01
CA ARG A 142 -23.13 -8.90 0.86
C ARG A 142 -22.68 -8.95 -0.60
N VAL A 143 -23.61 -9.08 -1.53
CA VAL A 143 -23.31 -9.05 -2.98
C VAL A 143 -22.61 -7.75 -3.38
N SER A 144 -23.02 -6.63 -2.78
CA SER A 144 -22.37 -5.34 -3.04
C SER A 144 -20.92 -5.30 -2.54
N LEU A 145 -20.62 -5.96 -1.42
CA LEU A 145 -19.25 -6.05 -0.89
C LEU A 145 -18.35 -6.92 -1.77
N GLU A 146 -18.86 -8.03 -2.31
CA GLU A 146 -18.12 -8.86 -3.28
C GLU A 146 -17.85 -8.09 -4.59
N GLN A 147 -18.80 -7.27 -5.04
CA GLN A 147 -18.59 -6.40 -6.20
C GLN A 147 -17.49 -5.36 -5.96
N ILE A 148 -17.50 -4.68 -4.79
CA ILE A 148 -16.44 -3.75 -4.41
C ILE A 148 -15.09 -4.48 -4.34
N LEU A 149 -15.08 -5.68 -3.76
CA LEU A 149 -13.88 -6.50 -3.64
C LEU A 149 -13.29 -6.88 -5.01
N ALA A 150 -14.13 -7.23 -5.98
CA ALA A 150 -13.71 -7.52 -7.34
C ALA A 150 -13.17 -6.27 -8.06
N GLU A 151 -13.77 -5.10 -7.83
CA GLU A 151 -13.35 -3.83 -8.44
C GLU A 151 -12.01 -3.32 -7.89
N CYS A 152 -11.80 -3.45 -6.58
CA CYS A 152 -10.55 -3.06 -5.91
C CYS A 152 -9.51 -4.19 -5.87
N GLY A 153 -9.82 -5.33 -6.50
CA GLY A 153 -9.02 -6.55 -6.48
C GLY A 153 -8.18 -6.75 -7.74
N GLU A 154 -6.93 -7.15 -7.57
CA GLU A 154 -6.11 -7.69 -8.64
C GLU A 154 -6.26 -9.21 -8.69
N THR A 155 -6.59 -9.75 -9.87
CA THR A 155 -6.78 -11.18 -10.08
C THR A 155 -5.49 -11.97 -9.84
N ARG A 156 -5.62 -13.15 -9.24
CA ARG A 156 -4.52 -14.10 -9.08
C ARG A 156 -3.96 -14.51 -10.45
N SER A 157 -2.63 -14.50 -10.56
CA SER A 157 -1.87 -15.00 -11.70
C SER A 157 -0.79 -15.97 -11.22
N LEU A 158 -0.13 -16.68 -12.14
CA LEU A 158 0.97 -17.61 -11.84
C LEU A 158 2.08 -16.98 -10.97
N PHE A 159 2.31 -15.67 -11.12
CA PHE A 159 3.33 -14.92 -10.39
C PHE A 159 2.77 -13.94 -9.35
N ARG A 160 1.44 -13.86 -9.18
CA ARG A 160 0.80 -12.84 -8.35
C ARG A 160 -0.36 -13.43 -7.55
N ALA A 161 -0.28 -13.35 -6.23
CA ALA A 161 -1.43 -13.66 -5.37
C ALA A 161 -2.55 -12.65 -5.57
N GLU A 162 -3.79 -13.06 -5.32
CA GLU A 162 -4.94 -12.14 -5.26
C GLU A 162 -4.70 -11.07 -4.18
N LYS A 163 -4.90 -9.81 -4.54
CA LYS A 163 -4.70 -8.67 -3.64
C LYS A 163 -5.88 -7.72 -3.78
N VAL A 164 -6.36 -7.20 -2.66
CA VAL A 164 -7.44 -6.23 -2.60
C VAL A 164 -6.90 -4.98 -1.93
N ASN A 165 -7.10 -3.82 -2.55
CA ASN A 165 -6.69 -2.54 -1.99
C ASN A 165 -7.72 -2.05 -0.96
N VAL A 166 -7.28 -1.92 0.30
CA VAL A 166 -8.14 -1.57 1.43
C VAL A 166 -8.65 -0.13 1.35
N PHE A 167 -7.83 0.81 0.88
CA PHE A 167 -8.22 2.20 0.73
C PHE A 167 -9.30 2.37 -0.35
N CYS A 168 -9.10 1.71 -1.50
CA CYS A 168 -10.10 1.63 -2.57
C CYS A 168 -11.42 1.05 -2.06
N PHE A 169 -11.37 -0.09 -1.34
CA PHE A 169 -12.55 -0.77 -0.84
C PHE A 169 -13.37 0.13 0.10
N ASN A 170 -12.71 0.74 1.08
CA ASN A 170 -13.39 1.56 2.07
C ASN A 170 -13.97 2.84 1.46
N ARG A 171 -13.30 3.44 0.46
CA ARG A 171 -13.85 4.57 -0.29
C ARG A 171 -15.12 4.20 -1.04
N LEU A 172 -15.09 3.11 -1.82
CA LEU A 172 -16.27 2.64 -2.56
C LEU A 172 -17.40 2.20 -1.62
N LEU A 173 -17.07 1.65 -0.46
CA LEU A 173 -18.04 1.32 0.57
C LEU A 173 -18.77 2.57 1.07
N ASP A 174 -18.05 3.66 1.32
CA ASP A 174 -18.66 4.92 1.75
C ASP A 174 -19.49 5.57 0.64
N GLU A 175 -19.00 5.59 -0.60
CA GLU A 175 -19.74 6.14 -1.75
C GLU A 175 -21.08 5.42 -1.95
N ARG A 176 -21.09 4.08 -1.92
CA ARG A 176 -22.32 3.29 -2.12
C ARG A 176 -23.28 3.32 -0.92
N THR A 177 -22.81 3.71 0.25
CA THR A 177 -23.64 3.81 1.45
C THR A 177 -24.16 5.24 1.66
N SER A 178 -23.39 6.26 1.27
CA SER A 178 -23.73 7.67 1.42
C SER A 178 -24.69 8.21 0.35
N ASP A 179 -24.85 7.52 -0.79
CA ASP A 179 -25.85 7.84 -1.83
C ASP A 179 -27.27 7.33 -1.49
N ARG A 180 -27.54 7.03 -0.20
CA ARG A 180 -28.88 6.74 0.35
C ARG A 180 -29.24 7.75 1.43
#